data_AF-A0A8J3I2Z9-F1
#
_entry.id   AF-A0A8J3I2Z9-F1
#
_cell.length_a   1.000
_cell.length_b   1.000
_cell.length_c   1.000
_cell.angle_alpha   90.00
_cell.angle_beta   90.00
_cell.angle_gamma   90.00
#
_symmetry.space_group_name_H-M   'P 1'
#
loop_
_entity.id
_entity.type
_entity.pdbx_description
1 polymer ?
#
loop_
_entity_poly.entity_id
_entity_poly.type
_entity_poly.pdbx_seq_one_letter_code
_entity_poly.pdbx_strand_id
1 'polypeptide(L)'
;MSHWFYPRFHPLLYYTVSAKEVRPNMPVVPVLLPATSFFTQHANKAVTLRRARLPAHIRLRGADCGAYTATTRWKGLYHFTPLQYVQWLSSWRPQWASTFDLCCIEPDGSYPGAVEVRRRQRFTTEMAWYFWESIRDTEWCWCPTIQGYTMSELERHAYELTPLIRAMHAYYADPGWGEEEGEGDHFRVGIGSLCRRLPSKSIHAIVERMSSIIGPDISLHLWGVKLKFLQTPIQLRGALSLDTGAWNGLFGQEHEARRRSGLTVVEYSWQVSQPRYAHKIQQAIEAPKQMLLF
;
A
#
# COMPACT_ATOMS: atom_id res chain seq x y z
N MET A 1 -20.05 -13.15 35.53
CA MET A 1 -20.16 -12.61 34.15
C MET A 1 -18.85 -11.93 33.80
N SER A 2 -17.95 -12.68 33.16
CA SER A 2 -16.65 -12.21 32.72
C SER A 2 -16.80 -11.56 31.35
N HIS A 3 -16.68 -10.23 31.29
CA HIS A 3 -16.57 -9.52 30.03
C HIS A 3 -15.23 -9.87 29.37
N TRP A 4 -15.26 -10.75 28.38
CA TRP A 4 -14.18 -10.91 27.42
C TRP A 4 -14.16 -9.71 26.48
N PHE A 5 -13.70 -8.54 26.97
CA PHE A 5 -13.32 -7.44 26.09
C PHE A 5 -11.97 -7.80 25.46
N TYR A 6 -11.96 -8.11 24.17
CA TYR A 6 -11.06 -7.59 23.14
C TYR A 6 -11.40 -8.34 21.83
N PRO A 7 -11.39 -7.64 20.69
CA PRO A 7 -10.24 -7.90 19.85
C PRO A 7 -9.61 -6.59 19.40
N ARG A 8 -8.29 -6.55 19.53
CA ARG A 8 -7.43 -5.54 18.91
C ARG A 8 -7.73 -5.56 17.41
N PHE A 9 -8.33 -4.51 16.86
CA PHE A 9 -8.41 -4.34 15.40
C PHE A 9 -6.98 -4.11 14.90
N HIS A 10 -6.37 -5.18 14.38
CA HIS A 10 -5.12 -5.06 13.66
C HIS A 10 -5.43 -4.68 12.21
N PRO A 11 -4.67 -3.73 11.62
CA PRO A 11 -4.84 -3.39 10.22
C PRO A 11 -4.63 -4.62 9.33
N LEU A 12 -5.41 -4.73 8.26
CA LEU A 12 -5.27 -5.77 7.26
C LEU A 12 -3.91 -5.63 6.56
N LEU A 13 -3.07 -6.66 6.63
CA LEU A 13 -1.80 -6.70 5.93
C LEU A 13 -1.98 -7.25 4.51
N TYR A 14 -1.57 -6.44 3.53
CA TYR A 14 -1.39 -6.87 2.15
C TYR A 14 0.05 -7.31 1.88
N TYR A 15 0.20 -8.46 1.23
CA TYR A 15 1.48 -8.88 0.68
C TYR A 15 1.68 -8.20 -0.67
N THR A 16 2.73 -7.40 -0.83
CA THR A 16 3.06 -6.77 -2.11
C THR A 16 3.68 -7.83 -3.01
N VAL A 17 2.98 -8.23 -4.08
CA VAL A 17 3.35 -9.34 -4.97
C VAL A 17 3.71 -8.79 -6.34
N SER A 18 4.95 -8.99 -6.78
CA SER A 18 5.36 -8.59 -8.12
C SER A 18 4.78 -9.50 -9.20
N ALA A 19 4.76 -9.03 -10.44
CA ALA A 19 4.33 -9.83 -11.57
C ALA A 19 5.10 -11.16 -11.73
N LYS A 20 6.33 -11.27 -11.22
CA LYS A 20 7.13 -12.50 -11.28
C LYS A 20 6.65 -13.56 -10.28
N GLU A 21 5.94 -13.16 -9.23
CA GLU A 21 5.58 -14.02 -8.09
C GLU A 21 4.14 -14.49 -8.14
N VAL A 22 3.28 -13.86 -8.97
CA VAL A 22 1.90 -14.32 -9.17
C VAL A 22 1.87 -15.75 -9.72
N ARG A 23 1.19 -16.67 -9.01
CA ARG A 23 1.06 -18.08 -9.40
C ARG A 23 -0.33 -18.64 -9.08
N PRO A 24 -0.81 -19.66 -9.82
CA PRO A 24 -2.08 -20.34 -9.54
C PRO A 24 -2.18 -20.92 -8.13
N ASN A 25 -1.06 -21.37 -7.54
CA ASN A 25 -1.00 -22.06 -6.25
C ASN A 25 -0.65 -21.14 -5.06
N MET A 26 -0.84 -19.82 -5.20
CA MET A 26 -0.67 -18.88 -4.08
C MET A 26 -1.62 -19.22 -2.92
N PRO A 27 -1.19 -19.08 -1.64
CA PRO A 27 -2.08 -19.24 -0.50
C PRO A 27 -3.16 -18.15 -0.48
N VAL A 28 -4.27 -18.41 0.23
CA VAL A 28 -5.35 -17.42 0.43
C VAL A 28 -4.85 -16.32 1.37
N VAL A 29 -4.32 -15.23 0.80
CA VAL A 29 -3.82 -14.07 1.54
C VAL A 29 -4.23 -12.77 0.84
N PRO A 30 -4.32 -11.64 1.56
CA PRO A 30 -4.52 -10.34 0.91
C PRO A 30 -3.31 -9.96 0.05
N VAL A 31 -3.55 -9.51 -1.18
CA VAL A 31 -2.49 -9.19 -2.14
C VAL A 31 -2.58 -7.75 -2.62
N LEU A 32 -1.42 -7.09 -2.69
CA LEU A 32 -1.24 -5.79 -3.32
C LEU A 32 -0.38 -5.98 -4.56
N LEU A 33 -0.89 -5.63 -5.74
CA LEU A 33 -0.14 -5.72 -6.99
C LEU A 33 0.41 -4.35 -7.41
N PRO A 34 1.74 -4.15 -7.50
CA PRO A 34 2.30 -2.90 -8.00
C PRO A 34 2.36 -2.91 -9.53
N ALA A 35 1.68 -1.96 -10.17
CA ALA A 35 1.58 -1.84 -11.63
C ALA A 35 2.95 -1.76 -12.32
N THR A 36 3.92 -1.09 -11.70
CA THR A 36 5.30 -1.00 -12.20
C THR A 36 5.98 -2.36 -12.37
N SER A 37 5.58 -3.38 -11.62
CA SER A 37 6.10 -4.74 -11.80
C SER A 37 5.54 -5.47 -13.04
N PHE A 38 4.41 -4.98 -13.57
CA PHE A 38 3.76 -5.49 -14.78
C PHE A 38 4.15 -4.70 -16.04
N PHE A 39 4.89 -3.61 -15.88
CA PHE A 39 5.42 -2.82 -17.00
C PHE A 39 6.27 -3.68 -17.93
N THR A 40 5.96 -3.61 -19.23
CA THR A 40 6.70 -4.26 -20.30
C THR A 40 6.93 -3.26 -21.43
N GLN A 41 8.18 -3.16 -21.88
CA GLN A 41 8.55 -2.43 -23.08
C GLN A 41 8.87 -3.43 -24.19
N HIS A 42 8.16 -3.30 -25.31
CA HIS A 42 8.32 -4.16 -26.48
C HIS A 42 9.47 -3.68 -27.37
N ALA A 43 9.94 -4.54 -28.28
CA ALA A 43 11.04 -4.22 -29.19
C ALA A 43 10.75 -2.99 -30.08
N ASN A 44 9.47 -2.74 -30.41
CA ASN A 44 9.01 -1.57 -31.15
C ASN A 44 8.84 -0.31 -30.28
N LYS A 45 9.35 -0.32 -29.04
CA LYS A 45 9.18 0.73 -28.02
C LYS A 45 7.74 0.94 -27.55
N ALA A 46 6.78 0.11 -27.96
CA ALA A 46 5.44 0.14 -27.37
C ALA A 46 5.53 -0.23 -25.89
N VAL A 47 4.79 0.52 -25.06
CA VAL A 47 4.67 0.24 -23.63
C VAL A 47 3.32 -0.37 -23.35
N THR A 48 3.30 -1.42 -22.53
CA THR A 48 2.06 -2.02 -22.02
C THR A 48 2.25 -2.45 -20.56
N LEU A 49 1.13 -2.57 -19.84
CA LEU A 49 1.08 -3.30 -18.57
C LEU A 49 0.58 -4.72 -18.85
N ARG A 50 1.40 -5.73 -18.52
CA ARG A 50 0.99 -7.13 -18.66
C ARG A 50 -0.22 -7.41 -17.76
N ARG A 51 -1.24 -8.09 -18.29
CA ARG A 51 -2.41 -8.53 -17.52
C ARG A 51 -2.00 -9.27 -16.24
N ALA A 52 -2.59 -8.88 -15.12
CA ALA A 52 -2.47 -9.64 -13.88
C ALA A 52 -3.36 -10.90 -13.96
N ARG A 53 -2.75 -12.07 -13.75
CA ARG A 53 -3.44 -13.36 -13.73
C ARG A 53 -3.55 -13.86 -12.30
N LEU A 54 -4.27 -13.11 -11.48
CA LEU A 54 -4.46 -13.46 -10.07
C LEU A 54 -5.43 -14.65 -9.96
N PRO A 55 -5.16 -15.65 -9.10
CA PRO A 55 -6.09 -16.76 -8.89
C PRO A 55 -7.44 -16.29 -8.33
N ALA A 56 -8.53 -16.93 -8.76
CA ALA A 56 -9.89 -16.55 -8.37
C ALA A 56 -10.19 -16.69 -6.87
N HIS A 57 -9.44 -17.54 -6.14
CA HIS A 57 -9.59 -17.70 -4.70
C HIS A 57 -8.98 -16.54 -3.89
N ILE A 58 -8.20 -15.66 -4.51
CA ILE A 58 -7.66 -14.46 -3.85
C ILE A 58 -8.74 -13.38 -3.88
N ARG A 59 -9.42 -13.19 -2.74
CA ARG A 59 -10.54 -12.24 -2.62
C ARG A 59 -10.09 -10.82 -2.30
N LEU A 60 -9.17 -10.68 -1.33
CA LEU A 60 -8.68 -9.39 -0.83
C LEU A 60 -7.59 -8.82 -1.72
N ARG A 61 -7.92 -7.79 -2.47
CA ARG A 61 -7.18 -7.34 -3.66
C ARG A 61 -7.02 -5.82 -3.68
N GLY A 62 -5.78 -5.34 -3.52
CA GLY A 62 -5.43 -3.93 -3.68
C GLY A 62 -4.48 -3.71 -4.84
N ALA A 63 -4.51 -2.53 -5.44
CA ALA A 63 -3.53 -2.13 -6.45
C ALA A 63 -2.67 -0.95 -6.00
N ASP A 64 -1.36 -1.07 -6.22
CA ASP A 64 -0.39 0.01 -6.07
C ASP A 64 0.00 0.49 -7.47
N CYS A 65 -0.02 1.80 -7.71
CA CYS A 65 0.43 2.39 -8.97
C CYS A 65 1.95 2.21 -9.16
N GLY A 66 2.69 1.92 -8.09
CA GLY A 66 4.13 1.69 -8.05
C GLY A 66 4.96 2.97 -7.92
N ALA A 67 4.44 3.95 -7.19
CA ALA A 67 5.03 5.26 -6.93
C ALA A 67 6.49 5.21 -6.47
N TYR A 68 6.84 4.22 -5.65
CA TYR A 68 8.21 4.03 -5.19
C TYR A 68 9.16 3.78 -6.37
N THR A 69 8.78 2.92 -7.32
CA THR A 69 9.60 2.63 -8.51
C THR A 69 9.63 3.84 -9.45
N ALA A 70 8.49 4.49 -9.67
CA ALA A 70 8.41 5.71 -10.48
C ALA A 70 9.35 6.80 -9.93
N THR A 71 9.32 7.03 -8.62
CA THR A 71 10.17 8.01 -7.93
C THR A 71 11.65 7.62 -7.99
N THR A 72 12.00 6.42 -7.51
CA THR A 72 13.40 6.07 -7.21
C THR A 72 14.17 5.50 -8.40
N ARG A 73 13.48 4.92 -9.39
CA ARG A 73 14.12 4.28 -10.55
C ARG A 73 13.81 4.98 -11.87
N TRP A 74 12.62 5.56 -11.99
CA TRP A 74 12.19 6.25 -13.21
C TRP A 74 12.24 7.77 -13.09
N LYS A 75 12.95 8.29 -12.08
CA LYS A 75 13.21 9.72 -11.88
C LYS A 75 11.94 10.57 -11.82
N GLY A 76 10.90 10.03 -11.19
CA GLY A 76 9.61 10.70 -11.00
C GLY A 76 8.70 10.66 -12.23
N LEU A 77 8.95 9.76 -13.19
CA LEU A 77 8.15 9.62 -14.41
C LEU A 77 7.51 8.23 -14.48
N TYR A 78 6.19 8.19 -14.71
CA TYR A 78 5.50 6.95 -15.06
C TYR A 78 5.72 6.65 -16.55
N HIS A 79 6.10 5.41 -16.86
CA HIS A 79 6.27 5.00 -18.25
C HIS A 79 4.98 4.52 -18.92
N PHE A 80 3.88 4.46 -18.18
CA PHE A 80 2.54 4.12 -18.67
C PHE A 80 1.55 5.23 -18.32
N THR A 81 0.50 5.36 -19.13
CA THR A 81 -0.51 6.41 -18.95
C THR A 81 -1.57 6.01 -17.91
N PRO A 82 -2.35 6.97 -17.37
CA PRO A 82 -3.50 6.65 -16.52
C PRO A 82 -4.49 5.67 -17.17
N LEU A 83 -4.77 5.82 -18.48
CA LEU A 83 -5.67 4.92 -19.21
C LEU A 83 -5.11 3.49 -19.30
N GLN A 84 -3.80 3.34 -19.53
CA GLN A 84 -3.16 2.02 -19.52
C GLN A 84 -3.21 1.38 -18.11
N TYR A 85 -3.08 2.19 -17.06
CA TYR A 85 -3.25 1.73 -15.68
C TYR A 85 -4.68 1.26 -15.41
N VAL A 86 -5.70 2.02 -15.83
CA VAL A 86 -7.11 1.64 -15.70
C VAL A 86 -7.43 0.35 -16.46
N GLN A 87 -6.96 0.21 -17.70
CA GLN A 87 -7.08 -1.03 -18.48
C GLN A 87 -6.45 -2.22 -17.75
N TRP A 88 -5.30 -2.00 -17.12
CA TRP A 88 -4.67 -3.03 -16.31
C TRP A 88 -5.51 -3.39 -15.09
N LEU A 89 -6.06 -2.42 -14.35
CA LEU A 89 -6.96 -2.65 -13.19
C LEU A 89 -8.21 -3.45 -13.60
N SER A 90 -8.90 -3.05 -14.67
CA SER A 90 -10.08 -3.75 -15.18
C SER A 90 -9.82 -5.22 -15.54
N SER A 91 -8.57 -5.60 -15.83
CA SER A 91 -8.23 -6.96 -16.23
C SER A 91 -8.29 -8.00 -15.10
N TRP A 92 -8.36 -7.54 -13.84
CA TRP A 92 -8.38 -8.38 -12.64
C TRP A 92 -9.20 -7.83 -11.45
N ARG A 93 -9.74 -6.61 -11.56
CA ARG A 93 -10.75 -6.01 -10.67
C ARG A 93 -10.35 -6.01 -9.18
N PRO A 94 -9.42 -5.15 -8.76
CA PRO A 94 -9.15 -4.97 -7.33
C PRO A 94 -10.35 -4.35 -6.62
N GLN A 95 -10.37 -4.41 -5.29
CA GLN A 95 -11.37 -3.69 -4.46
C GLN A 95 -11.01 -2.20 -4.34
N TRP A 96 -9.73 -1.88 -4.41
CA TRP A 96 -9.23 -0.51 -4.35
C TRP A 96 -7.90 -0.37 -5.12
N ALA A 97 -7.63 0.83 -5.62
CA ALA A 97 -6.42 1.14 -6.37
C ALA A 97 -5.86 2.50 -5.98
N SER A 98 -4.55 2.60 -5.80
CA SER A 98 -3.92 3.90 -5.56
C SER A 98 -4.02 4.78 -6.81
N THR A 99 -4.25 6.08 -6.63
CA THR A 99 -4.00 7.03 -7.72
C THR A 99 -2.50 7.10 -8.01
N PHE A 100 -2.10 7.75 -9.10
CA PHE A 100 -0.68 8.05 -9.31
C PHE A 100 -0.21 9.08 -8.28
N ASP A 101 0.97 8.87 -7.75
CA ASP A 101 1.60 9.73 -6.75
C ASP A 101 3.13 9.63 -6.85
N LEU A 102 3.84 10.47 -6.08
CA LEU A 102 5.30 10.42 -6.01
C LEU A 102 5.74 10.45 -4.56
N CYS A 103 6.56 9.47 -4.17
CA CYS A 103 7.07 9.37 -2.81
C CYS A 103 8.03 10.53 -2.52
N CYS A 104 7.97 11.12 -1.33
CA CYS A 104 8.83 12.22 -0.90
C CYS A 104 10.15 11.74 -0.27
N ILE A 105 10.80 10.75 -0.88
CA ILE A 105 12.10 10.20 -0.45
C ILE A 105 13.06 10.07 -1.63
N GLU A 106 14.36 10.15 -1.35
CA GLU A 106 15.40 9.77 -2.31
C GLU A 106 15.62 8.23 -2.34
N PRO A 107 16.33 7.67 -3.35
CA PRO A 107 16.58 6.23 -3.44
C PRO A 107 17.25 5.60 -2.22
N ASP A 108 18.08 6.37 -1.50
CA ASP A 108 18.72 5.96 -0.25
C ASP A 108 17.83 6.17 0.99
N GLY A 109 16.63 6.73 0.80
CA GLY A 109 15.66 7.06 1.83
C GLY A 109 15.87 8.43 2.47
N SER A 110 16.83 9.22 2.00
CA SER A 110 17.11 10.56 2.51
C SER A 110 16.05 11.59 2.08
N TYR A 111 16.15 12.78 2.67
CA TYR A 111 15.23 13.89 2.41
C TYR A 111 15.54 14.54 1.05
N PRO A 112 14.59 14.59 0.10
CA PRO A 112 14.81 15.19 -1.22
C PRO A 112 14.87 16.73 -1.20
N GLY A 113 14.60 17.37 -0.07
CA GLY A 113 14.49 18.82 0.06
C GLY A 113 13.07 19.35 -0.19
N ALA A 114 12.76 20.49 0.41
CA ALA A 114 11.39 21.02 0.49
C ALA A 114 10.79 21.35 -0.88
N VAL A 115 11.62 21.83 -1.82
CA VAL A 115 11.19 22.17 -3.19
C VAL A 115 10.71 20.92 -3.92
N GLU A 116 11.49 19.83 -3.84
CA GLU A 116 11.14 18.58 -4.48
C GLU A 116 9.95 17.90 -3.80
N VAL A 117 9.84 17.99 -2.46
CA VAL A 117 8.62 17.56 -1.75
C VAL A 117 7.40 18.31 -2.27
N ARG A 118 7.43 19.64 -2.39
CA ARG A 118 6.29 20.40 -2.93
C ARG A 118 5.95 20.01 -4.36
N ARG A 119 6.96 19.79 -5.21
CA ARG A 119 6.74 19.34 -6.59
C ARG A 119 6.02 17.99 -6.63
N ARG A 120 6.46 17.02 -5.83
CA ARG A 120 5.85 15.69 -5.72
C ARG A 120 4.44 15.72 -5.11
N GLN A 121 4.21 16.58 -4.12
CA GLN A 121 2.87 16.82 -3.57
C GLN A 121 1.91 17.37 -4.62
N ARG A 122 2.30 18.41 -5.37
CA ARG A 122 1.46 18.97 -6.45
C ARG A 122 1.09 17.93 -7.50
N PHE A 123 2.08 17.17 -7.99
CA PHE A 123 1.82 16.07 -8.92
C PHE A 123 0.83 15.05 -8.34
N THR A 124 0.99 14.69 -7.07
CA THR A 124 0.11 13.74 -6.38
C THR A 124 -1.32 14.30 -6.28
N THR A 125 -1.48 15.57 -5.89
CA THR A 125 -2.77 16.27 -5.84
C THR A 125 -3.44 16.30 -7.22
N GLU A 126 -2.70 16.74 -8.26
CA GLU A 126 -3.20 16.84 -9.63
C GLU A 126 -3.65 15.47 -10.17
N MET A 127 -2.88 14.42 -9.92
CA MET A 127 -3.27 13.08 -10.34
C MET A 127 -4.48 12.55 -9.58
N ALA A 128 -4.59 12.81 -8.28
CA ALA A 128 -5.77 12.42 -7.51
C ALA A 128 -7.04 13.09 -8.06
N TRP A 129 -6.99 14.39 -8.35
CA TRP A 129 -8.08 15.10 -9.03
C TRP A 129 -8.37 14.55 -10.42
N TYR A 130 -7.34 14.28 -11.24
CA TYR A 130 -7.53 13.72 -12.57
C TYR A 130 -8.29 12.37 -12.54
N PHE A 131 -7.87 11.43 -11.68
CA PHE A 131 -8.57 10.16 -11.53
C PHE A 131 -10.01 10.36 -11.03
N TRP A 132 -10.22 11.30 -10.10
CA TRP A 132 -11.54 11.60 -9.57
C TRP A 132 -12.49 12.23 -10.59
N GLU A 133 -12.04 13.25 -11.32
CA GLU A 133 -12.90 13.99 -12.25
C GLU A 133 -13.11 13.25 -13.56
N SER A 134 -12.09 12.51 -14.02
CA SER A 134 -12.12 11.87 -15.34
C SER A 134 -12.44 10.38 -15.30
N ILE A 135 -12.23 9.70 -14.16
CA ILE A 135 -12.26 8.23 -14.07
C ILE A 135 -12.80 7.72 -12.72
N ARG A 136 -13.71 8.44 -12.05
CA ARG A 136 -14.28 7.97 -10.76
C ARG A 136 -15.19 6.76 -10.88
N ASP A 137 -15.96 6.66 -11.96
CA ASP A 137 -17.02 5.65 -12.12
C ASP A 137 -16.39 4.30 -12.56
N THR A 138 -15.86 3.57 -11.59
CA THR A 138 -15.17 2.28 -11.78
C THR A 138 -15.64 1.24 -10.76
N GLU A 139 -15.28 -0.02 -10.99
CA GLU A 139 -15.61 -1.15 -10.09
C GLU A 139 -14.75 -1.21 -8.81
N TRP A 140 -13.91 -0.20 -8.54
CA TRP A 140 -13.01 -0.15 -7.39
C TRP A 140 -12.96 1.24 -6.76
N CYS A 141 -12.54 1.31 -5.49
CA CYS A 141 -12.28 2.59 -4.83
C CYS A 141 -10.92 3.17 -5.24
N TRP A 142 -10.88 4.45 -5.59
CA TRP A 142 -9.61 5.18 -5.67
C TRP A 142 -9.07 5.51 -4.27
N CYS A 143 -7.78 5.25 -4.06
CA CYS A 143 -7.04 5.54 -2.83
C CYS A 143 -6.03 6.67 -3.10
N PRO A 144 -6.36 7.93 -2.76
CA PRO A 144 -5.41 9.03 -2.85
C PRO A 144 -4.35 8.91 -1.75
N THR A 145 -3.14 9.43 -1.99
CA THR A 145 -2.02 9.33 -1.03
C THR A 145 -1.58 10.70 -0.50
N ILE A 146 -1.58 10.86 0.82
CA ILE A 146 -0.92 11.98 1.50
C ILE A 146 0.59 11.74 1.50
N GLN A 147 1.30 12.58 0.76
CA GLN A 147 2.76 12.62 0.66
C GLN A 147 3.42 13.71 1.52
N GLY A 148 4.65 13.47 1.97
CA GLY A 148 5.50 14.40 2.73
C GLY A 148 6.68 13.70 3.39
N TYR A 149 7.73 14.43 3.76
CA TYR A 149 8.87 13.88 4.51
C TYR A 149 8.85 14.37 5.96
N THR A 150 8.54 15.61 6.27
CA THR A 150 8.35 16.03 7.67
C THR A 150 6.88 15.94 8.07
N MET A 151 6.59 16.02 9.38
CA MET A 151 5.20 16.12 9.84
C MET A 151 4.51 17.36 9.23
N SER A 152 5.18 18.51 9.24
CA SER A 152 4.61 19.75 8.69
C SER A 152 4.31 19.65 7.19
N GLU A 153 5.10 18.90 6.43
CA GLU A 153 4.83 18.64 5.01
C GLU A 153 3.64 17.72 4.80
N LEU A 154 3.53 16.65 5.60
CA LEU A 154 2.38 15.75 5.61
C LEU A 154 1.09 16.50 5.95
N GLU A 155 1.11 17.30 7.03
CA GLU A 155 -0.06 18.09 7.45
C GLU A 155 -0.53 19.04 6.35
N ARG A 156 0.41 19.80 5.75
CA ARG A 156 0.07 20.72 4.66
C ARG A 156 -0.63 20.02 3.50
N HIS A 157 -0.12 18.87 3.09
CA HIS A 157 -0.70 18.13 1.97
C HIS A 157 -2.00 17.40 2.36
N ALA A 158 -2.13 16.97 3.61
CA ALA A 158 -3.39 16.46 4.14
C ALA A 158 -4.47 17.55 4.07
N TYR A 159 -4.21 18.77 4.54
CA TYR A 159 -5.15 19.89 4.41
C TYR A 159 -5.51 20.18 2.93
N GLU A 160 -4.51 20.15 2.04
CA GLU A 160 -4.70 20.37 0.60
C GLU A 160 -5.62 19.30 -0.04
N LEU A 161 -5.44 18.03 0.31
CA LEU A 161 -6.24 16.90 -0.21
C LEU A 161 -7.58 16.68 0.50
N THR A 162 -7.76 17.21 1.72
CA THR A 162 -8.95 16.91 2.54
C THR A 162 -10.28 17.16 1.82
N PRO A 163 -10.48 18.27 1.08
CA PRO A 163 -11.73 18.48 0.34
C PRO A 163 -12.03 17.35 -0.65
N LEU A 164 -11.02 16.91 -1.41
CA LEU A 164 -11.14 15.81 -2.35
C LEU A 164 -11.41 14.48 -1.63
N ILE A 165 -10.62 14.18 -0.59
CA ILE A 165 -10.77 12.97 0.22
C ILE A 165 -12.20 12.84 0.77
N ARG A 166 -12.78 13.94 1.25
CA ARG A 166 -14.14 13.98 1.76
C ARG A 166 -15.19 13.75 0.67
N ALA A 167 -15.00 14.33 -0.51
CA ALA A 167 -15.88 14.10 -1.65
C ALA A 167 -15.83 12.63 -2.12
N MET A 168 -14.62 12.05 -2.19
CA MET A 168 -14.43 10.64 -2.53
C MET A 168 -15.09 9.72 -1.50
N HIS A 169 -14.86 9.96 -0.20
CA HIS A 169 -15.47 9.18 0.87
C HIS A 169 -16.99 9.20 0.79
N ALA A 170 -17.60 10.38 0.65
CA ALA A 170 -19.06 10.52 0.58
C ALA A 170 -19.66 9.75 -0.61
N TYR A 171 -18.99 9.76 -1.76
CA TYR A 171 -19.44 9.02 -2.95
C TYR A 171 -19.30 7.51 -2.78
N TYR A 172 -18.17 7.02 -2.27
CA TYR A 172 -17.94 5.58 -2.08
C TYR A 172 -18.70 4.99 -0.89
N ALA A 173 -19.15 5.82 0.06
CA ALA A 173 -19.98 5.40 1.18
C ALA A 173 -21.49 5.35 0.84
N ASP A 174 -21.89 5.80 -0.35
CA ASP A 174 -23.28 5.70 -0.81
C ASP A 174 -23.69 4.22 -0.93
N PRO A 175 -24.80 3.77 -0.30
CA PRO A 175 -25.28 2.39 -0.39
C PRO A 175 -25.42 1.85 -1.82
N GLY A 176 -25.66 2.70 -2.81
CA GLY A 176 -25.76 2.28 -4.22
C GLY A 176 -24.40 1.97 -4.87
N TRP A 177 -23.29 2.28 -4.22
CA TRP A 177 -21.95 2.01 -4.70
C TRP A 177 -21.43 0.68 -4.12
N GLY A 178 -21.42 -0.38 -4.95
CA GLY A 178 -20.77 -1.65 -4.62
C GLY A 178 -21.61 -2.69 -3.87
N GLU A 179 -22.90 -2.83 -4.20
CA GLU A 179 -23.87 -3.81 -3.63
C GLU A 179 -23.55 -5.31 -3.85
N GLU A 180 -22.27 -5.73 -3.84
CA GLU A 180 -21.96 -7.14 -3.58
C GLU A 180 -22.04 -7.35 -2.05
N GLU A 181 -23.12 -8.01 -1.62
CA GLU A 181 -23.48 -8.25 -0.21
C GLU A 181 -22.27 -8.62 0.68
N GLY A 182 -21.94 -7.74 1.63
CA GLY A 182 -21.07 -8.06 2.77
C GLY A 182 -19.61 -7.61 2.67
N GLU A 183 -19.20 -6.89 1.62
CA GLU A 183 -17.85 -6.30 1.56
C GLU A 183 -17.84 -4.89 2.18
N GLY A 184 -17.28 -4.75 3.40
CA GLY A 184 -17.25 -3.49 4.15
C GLY A 184 -16.42 -2.37 3.50
N ASP A 185 -16.46 -1.16 4.08
CA ASP A 185 -15.84 0.07 3.56
C ASP A 185 -14.49 -0.15 2.86
N HIS A 186 -14.50 0.10 1.55
CA HIS A 186 -13.32 -0.05 0.70
C HIS A 186 -12.55 1.25 0.50
N PHE A 187 -13.13 2.39 0.86
CA PHE A 187 -12.44 3.65 0.70
C PHE A 187 -11.32 3.76 1.75
N ARG A 188 -10.19 4.30 1.32
CA ARG A 188 -9.03 4.53 2.20
C ARG A 188 -8.12 5.59 1.62
N VAL A 189 -7.33 6.21 2.50
CA VAL A 189 -6.31 7.21 2.15
C VAL A 189 -4.93 6.67 2.49
N GLY A 190 -4.06 6.65 1.48
CA GLY A 190 -2.66 6.25 1.64
C GLY A 190 -1.85 7.28 2.43
N ILE A 191 -0.92 6.83 3.27
CA ILE A 191 0.13 7.68 3.84
C ILE A 191 1.47 7.27 3.24
N GLY A 192 2.00 8.12 2.38
CA GLY A 192 3.22 7.88 1.63
C GLY A 192 4.49 8.03 2.47
N SER A 193 5.62 7.59 1.91
CA SER A 193 6.95 7.83 2.47
C SER A 193 7.21 7.23 3.87
N LEU A 194 6.34 6.32 4.35
CA LEU A 194 6.52 5.62 5.63
C LEU A 194 7.56 4.49 5.57
N CYS A 195 7.93 4.04 4.37
CA CYS A 195 8.93 3.00 4.15
C CYS A 195 10.37 3.42 4.48
N ARG A 196 10.63 4.73 4.65
CA ARG A 196 11.88 5.22 5.24
C ARG A 196 11.96 4.71 6.68
N ARG A 197 13.17 4.58 7.24
CA ARG A 197 13.42 3.86 8.51
C ARG A 197 12.91 4.61 9.76
N LEU A 198 11.66 5.07 9.77
CA LEU A 198 11.03 5.79 10.86
C LEU A 198 10.90 4.90 12.11
N PRO A 199 11.12 5.48 13.31
CA PRO A 199 10.72 4.84 14.54
C PRO A 199 9.20 4.63 14.58
N SER A 200 8.75 3.53 15.19
CA SER A 200 7.33 3.22 15.30
C SER A 200 6.51 4.33 15.97
N LYS A 201 7.06 4.99 17.01
CA LYS A 201 6.44 6.15 17.66
C LYS A 201 6.10 7.29 16.68
N SER A 202 7.00 7.56 15.73
CA SER A 202 6.79 8.59 14.71
C SER A 202 5.66 8.21 13.75
N ILE A 203 5.53 6.93 13.39
CA ILE A 203 4.45 6.46 12.53
C ILE A 203 3.10 6.59 13.26
N HIS A 204 3.01 6.23 14.55
CA HIS A 204 1.80 6.45 15.36
C HIS A 204 1.39 7.92 15.39
N ALA A 205 2.32 8.83 15.67
CA ALA A 205 2.06 10.26 15.67
C ALA A 205 1.55 10.76 14.30
N ILE A 206 2.08 10.21 13.20
CA ILE A 206 1.60 10.52 11.85
C ILE A 206 0.17 10.04 11.66
N VAL A 207 -0.14 8.78 12.02
CA VAL A 207 -1.48 8.20 11.87
C VAL A 207 -2.52 9.00 12.66
N GLU A 208 -2.25 9.30 13.93
CA GLU A 208 -3.14 10.11 14.78
C GLU A 208 -3.34 11.50 14.18
N ARG A 209 -2.25 12.15 13.74
CA ARG A 209 -2.33 13.49 13.16
C ARG A 209 -3.09 13.51 11.84
N MET A 210 -2.84 12.58 10.93
CA MET A 210 -3.57 12.50 9.66
C MET A 210 -5.05 12.23 9.92
N SER A 211 -5.39 11.29 10.80
CA SER A 211 -6.78 11.02 11.19
C SER A 211 -7.47 12.25 11.78
N SER A 212 -6.76 13.06 12.57
CA SER A 212 -7.32 14.31 13.12
C SER A 212 -7.61 15.38 12.05
N ILE A 213 -6.84 15.39 10.95
CA ILE A 213 -6.98 16.37 9.87
C ILE A 213 -8.08 15.91 8.90
N ILE A 214 -7.98 14.68 8.40
CA ILE A 214 -8.89 14.22 7.35
C ILE A 214 -10.21 13.72 7.91
N GLY A 215 -10.26 13.26 9.16
CA GLY A 215 -11.44 12.64 9.77
C GLY A 215 -11.17 11.30 10.43
N PRO A 216 -11.70 11.05 11.65
CA PRO A 216 -11.58 9.75 12.30
C PRO A 216 -12.42 8.65 11.63
N ASP A 217 -13.37 9.04 10.78
CA ASP A 217 -14.22 8.17 9.98
C ASP A 217 -13.53 7.67 8.69
N ILE A 218 -12.38 8.24 8.34
CA ILE A 218 -11.67 7.89 7.11
C ILE A 218 -10.55 6.89 7.41
N SER A 219 -10.67 5.72 6.79
CA SER A 219 -9.69 4.65 6.86
C SER A 219 -8.35 5.02 6.23
N LEU A 220 -7.25 4.71 6.91
CA LEU A 220 -5.88 4.92 6.40
C LEU A 220 -5.25 3.62 5.88
N HIS A 221 -4.46 3.73 4.82
CA HIS A 221 -3.54 2.69 4.34
C HIS A 221 -2.09 3.14 4.55
N LEU A 222 -1.27 2.31 5.21
CA LEU A 222 0.12 2.66 5.52
C LEU A 222 1.10 2.00 4.54
N TRP A 223 1.69 2.80 3.66
CA TRP A 223 2.56 2.29 2.59
C TRP A 223 3.93 1.82 3.10
N GLY A 224 4.24 0.54 2.89
CA GLY A 224 5.57 -0.05 3.05
C GLY A 224 6.11 -0.06 4.48
N VAL A 225 5.23 -0.21 5.48
CA VAL A 225 5.62 -0.17 6.88
C VAL A 225 6.42 -1.41 7.29
N LYS A 226 7.45 -1.23 8.12
CA LYS A 226 8.30 -2.32 8.61
C LYS A 226 7.60 -3.18 9.65
N LEU A 227 7.92 -4.48 9.68
CA LEU A 227 7.46 -5.43 10.70
C LEU A 227 7.63 -4.95 12.15
N LYS A 228 8.70 -4.21 12.47
CA LYS A 228 8.95 -3.67 13.82
C LYS A 228 7.83 -2.72 14.30
N PHE A 229 7.11 -2.10 13.38
CA PHE A 229 5.93 -1.30 13.72
C PHE A 229 4.78 -2.16 14.26
N LEU A 230 4.56 -3.34 13.67
CA LEU A 230 3.54 -4.30 14.12
C LEU A 230 3.82 -4.88 15.51
N GLN A 231 5.07 -4.78 15.98
CA GLN A 231 5.48 -5.18 17.33
C GLN A 231 5.11 -4.17 18.42
N THR A 232 4.56 -3.01 18.05
CA THR A 232 4.20 -1.99 19.03
C THR A 232 2.85 -2.31 19.68
N PRO A 233 2.74 -2.14 21.02
CA PRO A 233 1.49 -2.43 21.74
C PRO A 233 0.38 -1.40 21.49
N ILE A 234 0.67 -0.33 20.76
CA ILE A 234 -0.25 0.79 20.53
C ILE A 234 -1.23 0.40 19.42
N GLN A 235 -2.53 0.49 19.72
CA GLN A 235 -3.59 0.28 18.74
C GLN A 235 -3.58 1.38 17.69
N LEU A 236 -3.67 0.99 16.42
CA LEU A 236 -3.75 1.92 15.30
C LEU A 236 -5.20 2.31 15.03
N ARG A 237 -5.75 3.17 15.88
CA ARG A 237 -7.06 3.76 15.61
C ARG A 237 -6.99 4.56 14.30
N GLY A 238 -7.82 4.20 13.32
CA GLY A 238 -7.88 4.84 12.01
C GLY A 238 -7.06 4.16 10.89
N ALA A 239 -6.16 3.22 11.18
CA ALA A 239 -5.48 2.47 10.13
C ALA A 239 -6.24 1.18 9.78
N LEU A 240 -6.81 1.14 8.58
CA LEU A 240 -7.52 -0.04 8.06
C LEU A 240 -6.56 -1.08 7.52
N SER A 241 -5.47 -0.66 6.87
CA SER A 241 -4.58 -1.58 6.17
C SER A 241 -3.14 -1.06 6.05
N LEU A 242 -2.24 -1.97 5.69
CA LEU A 242 -0.84 -1.68 5.38
C LEU A 242 -0.32 -2.73 4.41
N ASP A 243 0.79 -2.46 3.75
CA ASP A 243 1.43 -3.43 2.85
C ASP A 243 2.90 -3.70 3.19
N THR A 244 3.41 -4.81 2.66
CA THR A 244 4.84 -5.09 2.73
C THR A 244 5.33 -5.89 1.54
N GLY A 245 6.46 -5.46 0.99
CA GLY A 245 7.29 -6.27 0.09
C GLY A 245 8.42 -7.01 0.82
N ALA A 246 8.54 -6.93 2.15
CA ALA A 246 9.69 -7.50 2.86
C ALA A 246 9.66 -9.04 2.97
N TRP A 247 8.51 -9.66 2.68
CA TRP A 247 8.29 -11.10 2.83
C TRP A 247 9.00 -11.93 1.75
N ASN A 248 9.23 -11.37 0.56
CA ASN A 248 9.86 -12.06 -0.58
C ASN A 248 11.38 -11.83 -0.66
N GLY A 249 11.95 -11.16 0.33
CA GLY A 249 13.35 -10.79 0.37
C GLY A 249 14.28 -12.00 0.54
N LEU A 250 14.80 -12.53 -0.56
CA LEU A 250 15.96 -13.42 -0.55
C LEU A 250 17.21 -12.56 -0.30
N PHE A 251 17.63 -12.44 0.95
CA PHE A 251 18.85 -11.71 1.32
C PHE A 251 19.84 -12.62 2.05
N GLY A 252 21.12 -12.49 1.72
CA GLY A 252 22.21 -13.20 2.41
C GLY A 252 22.01 -14.72 2.43
N GLN A 253 21.98 -15.30 3.63
CA GLN A 253 21.87 -16.75 3.86
C GLN A 253 20.57 -17.38 3.29
N GLU A 254 19.53 -16.58 3.04
CA GLU A 254 18.29 -17.07 2.40
C GLU A 254 18.55 -17.54 0.95
N HIS A 255 19.53 -16.98 0.23
CA HIS A 255 19.89 -17.48 -1.09
C HIS A 255 20.47 -18.90 -1.04
N GLU A 256 21.26 -19.20 -0.01
CA GLU A 256 21.83 -20.52 0.21
C GLU A 256 20.81 -21.52 0.71
N ALA A 257 19.93 -21.11 1.64
CA ALA A 257 18.80 -21.92 2.08
C ALA A 257 17.88 -22.31 0.91
N ARG A 258 17.55 -21.34 0.04
CA ARG A 258 16.81 -21.61 -1.19
C ARG A 258 17.55 -22.60 -2.10
N ARG A 259 18.84 -22.35 -2.39
CA ARG A 259 19.62 -23.26 -3.26
C ARG A 259 19.62 -24.69 -2.73
N ARG A 260 19.75 -24.89 -1.42
CA ARG A 260 19.71 -26.21 -0.76
C ARG A 260 18.33 -26.87 -0.79
N SER A 261 17.25 -26.08 -0.82
CA SER A 261 15.88 -26.62 -0.86
C SER A 261 15.48 -27.25 -2.21
N GLY A 262 16.21 -26.95 -3.29
CA GLY A 262 15.84 -27.36 -4.65
C GLY A 262 14.67 -26.57 -5.28
N LEU A 263 14.00 -25.71 -4.51
CA LEU A 263 12.88 -24.91 -4.98
C LEU A 263 13.32 -23.76 -5.89
N THR A 264 12.48 -23.42 -6.87
CA THR A 264 12.61 -22.15 -7.60
C THR A 264 12.44 -20.96 -6.65
N VAL A 265 12.86 -19.76 -7.08
CA VAL A 265 12.68 -18.52 -6.29
C VAL A 265 11.22 -18.34 -5.86
N VAL A 266 10.27 -18.55 -6.78
CA VAL A 266 8.85 -18.28 -6.52
C VAL A 266 8.23 -19.35 -5.63
N GLU A 267 8.55 -20.62 -5.84
CA GLU A 267 8.10 -21.69 -4.95
C GLU A 267 8.62 -21.47 -3.53
N TYR A 268 9.90 -21.14 -3.38
CA TYR A 268 10.47 -20.86 -2.07
C TYR A 268 9.82 -19.64 -1.40
N SER A 269 9.54 -18.57 -2.15
CA SER A 269 8.85 -17.39 -1.60
C SER A 269 7.49 -17.74 -1.01
N TRP A 270 6.70 -18.59 -1.67
CA TRP A 270 5.34 -18.94 -1.20
C TRP A 270 5.30 -20.11 -0.20
N GLN A 271 6.18 -21.10 -0.34
CA GLN A 271 6.17 -22.29 0.50
C GLN A 271 7.00 -22.11 1.78
N VAL A 272 7.97 -21.20 1.78
CA VAL A 272 8.91 -21.01 2.89
C VAL A 272 8.91 -19.58 3.41
N SER A 273 9.19 -18.58 2.56
CA SER A 273 9.39 -17.21 3.02
C SER A 273 8.10 -16.57 3.53
N GLN A 274 6.99 -16.70 2.80
CA GLN A 274 5.70 -16.13 3.19
C GLN A 274 5.16 -16.74 4.49
N PRO A 275 5.11 -18.08 4.69
CA PRO A 275 4.66 -18.67 5.94
C PRO A 275 5.52 -18.25 7.13
N ARG A 276 6.85 -18.22 6.96
CA ARG A 276 7.76 -17.70 8.00
C ARG A 276 7.49 -16.24 8.33
N TYR A 277 7.21 -15.42 7.32
CA TYR A 277 6.91 -14.01 7.53
C TYR A 277 5.55 -13.83 8.22
N ALA A 278 4.52 -14.57 7.82
CA ALA A 278 3.21 -14.61 8.48
C ALA A 278 3.35 -14.97 9.96
N HIS A 279 4.14 -15.99 10.28
CA HIS A 279 4.41 -16.36 11.67
C HIS A 279 5.11 -15.24 12.46
N LYS A 280 6.08 -14.55 11.85
CA LYS A 280 6.73 -13.38 12.49
C LYS A 280 5.75 -12.24 12.79
N ILE A 281 4.77 -12.01 11.91
CA ILE A 281 3.72 -11.01 12.12
C ILE A 281 2.81 -11.43 13.26
N GLN A 282 2.38 -12.69 13.27
CA GLN A 282 1.55 -13.24 14.34
C GLN A 282 2.25 -13.09 15.70
N GLN A 283 3.52 -13.50 15.79
CA GLN A 283 4.34 -13.30 16.99
C GLN A 283 4.46 -11.82 17.39
N ALA A 284 4.63 -10.91 16.42
CA ALA A 284 4.71 -9.48 16.68
C ALA A 284 3.41 -8.92 17.29
N ILE A 285 2.27 -9.45 16.86
CA ILE A 285 0.94 -9.09 17.33
C ILE A 285 0.65 -9.66 18.73
N GLU A 286 1.01 -10.93 18.95
CA GLU A 286 0.74 -11.66 20.19
C GLU A 286 1.65 -11.21 21.34
N ALA A 287 2.93 -10.95 21.05
CA ALA A 287 3.95 -10.56 22.03
C ALA A 287 4.55 -9.18 21.68
N PRO A 288 3.77 -8.08 21.81
CA PRO A 288 4.28 -6.75 21.56
C PRO A 288 5.45 -6.48 22.50
N LYS A 289 6.60 -6.07 21.95
CA LYS A 289 7.75 -5.73 22.80
C LYS A 289 7.35 -4.55 23.67
N GLN A 290 7.40 -4.73 24.99
CA GLN A 290 7.22 -3.62 25.92
C GLN A 290 8.15 -2.50 25.49
N MET A 291 7.60 -1.32 25.20
CA MET A 291 8.45 -0.15 25.03
C MET A 291 9.05 0.13 26.39
N LEU A 292 10.36 -0.04 26.52
CA LEU A 292 11.09 0.57 27.62
C LEU A 292 10.85 2.08 27.51
N LEU A 293 10.05 2.61 28.43
CA LEU A 293 9.85 4.04 28.62
C LEU A 293 11.14 4.56 29.27
N PHE A 294 12.06 5.04 28.43
CA PHE A 294 13.15 5.91 28.84
C PHE A 294 12.93 7.27 28.17
#